data_AF-A0A107E8B2-F1
#
_entry.id   AF-A0A107E8B2-F1
#
_cell.length_a   1.000
_cell.length_b   1.000
_cell.length_c   1.000
_cell.angle_alpha   90.00
_cell.angle_beta   90.00
_cell.angle_gamma   90.00
#
_symmetry.space_group_name_H-M   'P 1'
#
loop_
_entity.id
_entity.type
_entity.pdbx_description
1 polymer ?
#
loop_
_entity_poly.entity_id
_entity_poly.type
_entity_poly.pdbx_seq_one_letter_code
_entity_poly.pdbx_strand_id
1 'polypeptide(L)'
;MDIQYNGISVKASSVSVGIRPDGEKAVLTVFIPGYSASKRNTFVDIAFLFLDQALGEFDVETRVGRVDVQAPIAANSDAVPLNELPKAFDAFVAKR
;
A
#
# COMPACT_ATOMS: atom_id res chain seq x y z
N MET A 1 8.78 4.46 -8.19
CA MET A 1 8.73 4.24 -9.65
C MET A 1 7.28 4.11 -10.06
N ASP A 2 6.85 4.61 -11.22
CA ASP A 2 5.47 4.41 -11.69
C ASP A 2 5.28 2.96 -12.16
N ILE A 3 4.06 2.42 -12.00
CA ILE A 3 3.74 1.06 -12.42
C ILE A 3 2.81 1.08 -13.63
N GLN A 4 3.15 0.28 -14.64
CA GLN A 4 2.26 -0.05 -15.73
C GLN A 4 2.00 -1.55 -15.72
N TYR A 5 0.74 -1.95 -15.53
CA TYR A 5 0.38 -3.34 -15.37
C TYR A 5 -1.03 -3.59 -15.95
N ASN A 6 -1.13 -4.58 -16.84
CA ASN A 6 -2.38 -4.97 -17.51
C ASN A 6 -3.19 -3.78 -18.10
N GLY A 7 -2.48 -2.83 -18.74
CA GLY A 7 -3.08 -1.63 -19.34
C GLY A 7 -3.49 -0.53 -18.36
N ILE A 8 -3.23 -0.68 -17.06
CA ILE A 8 -3.40 0.36 -16.04
C ILE A 8 -2.04 1.01 -15.77
N SER A 9 -2.00 2.33 -15.71
CA SER A 9 -0.82 3.08 -15.29
C SER A 9 -1.12 3.83 -14.00
N VAL A 10 -0.25 3.65 -12.99
CA VAL A 10 -0.38 4.28 -11.68
C VAL A 10 0.91 5.02 -11.36
N LYS A 11 0.78 6.30 -11.02
CA LYS A 11 1.92 7.11 -10.58
C LYS A 11 2.21 6.87 -9.12
N ALA A 12 3.47 6.61 -8.77
CA ALA A 12 3.86 6.38 -7.37
C ALA A 12 3.50 7.56 -6.47
N SER A 13 3.66 8.79 -6.97
CA SER A 13 3.35 10.03 -6.22
C SER A 13 1.85 10.22 -5.94
N SER A 14 0.99 9.45 -6.59
CA SER A 14 -0.46 9.50 -6.39
C SER A 14 -0.98 8.40 -5.45
N VAL A 15 -0.10 7.52 -4.98
CA VAL A 15 -0.42 6.41 -4.08
C VAL A 15 -0.13 6.82 -2.64
N SER A 16 -1.08 6.54 -1.76
CA SER A 16 -0.91 6.64 -0.31
C SER A 16 -1.29 5.34 0.36
N VAL A 17 -0.80 5.12 1.57
CA VAL A 17 -0.96 3.87 2.31
C VAL A 17 -1.39 4.16 3.74
N GLY A 18 -2.51 3.58 4.15
CA GLY A 18 -2.94 3.52 5.54
C GLY A 18 -2.32 2.31 6.23
N ILE A 19 -1.80 2.50 7.44
CA ILE A 19 -1.21 1.44 8.26
C ILE A 19 -2.11 1.24 9.49
N ARG A 20 -2.57 0.02 9.73
CA ARG A 20 -3.36 -0.34 10.92
C ARG A 20 -2.78 -1.57 11.62
N PRO A 21 -2.85 -1.64 12.96
CA PRO A 21 -2.46 -2.83 13.70
C PRO A 21 -3.45 -3.97 13.51
N ASP A 22 -2.92 -5.18 13.33
CA ASP A 22 -3.65 -6.45 13.35
C ASP A 22 -2.72 -7.49 13.99
N GLY A 23 -2.75 -7.60 15.33
CA GLY A 23 -1.91 -8.45 16.21
C GLY A 23 -0.59 -8.98 15.62
N GLU A 24 0.60 -8.64 16.09
CA GLU A 24 1.91 -8.95 15.44
C GLU A 24 2.12 -8.37 14.01
N LYS A 25 1.15 -8.40 13.09
CA LYS A 25 1.29 -7.89 11.72
C LYS A 25 0.63 -6.53 11.48
N ALA A 26 1.03 -5.87 10.40
CA ALA A 26 0.41 -4.63 9.92
C ALA A 26 -0.61 -4.92 8.82
N VAL A 27 -1.80 -4.34 8.90
CA VAL A 27 -2.74 -4.28 7.78
C VAL A 27 -2.50 -3.01 7.01
N LEU A 28 -2.26 -3.15 5.71
CA LEU A 28 -2.03 -2.04 4.80
C LEU A 28 -3.25 -1.83 3.92
N THR A 29 -3.70 -0.58 3.80
CA THR A 29 -4.69 -0.19 2.80
C THR A 29 -4.01 0.75 1.81
N VAL A 30 -3.85 0.30 0.57
CA VAL A 30 -3.22 1.06 -0.50
C VAL A 30 -4.30 1.83 -1.25
N PHE A 31 -4.20 3.15 -1.26
CA PHE A 31 -5.14 4.04 -1.93
C PHE A 31 -4.61 4.39 -3.32
N ILE A 32 -5.32 3.94 -4.35
CA ILE A 32 -4.92 4.10 -5.75
C ILE A 32 -5.99 4.88 -6.52
N PRO A 33 -5.67 6.06 -7.07
CA PRO A 33 -6.59 6.80 -7.94
C PRO A 33 -7.04 5.95 -9.13
N GLY A 34 -8.33 6.03 -9.47
CA GLY A 34 -8.92 5.25 -10.55
C GLY A 34 -9.18 3.77 -10.21
N TYR A 35 -9.04 3.37 -8.93
CA TYR A 35 -9.45 2.05 -8.46
C TYR A 35 -10.87 1.70 -8.93
N SER A 36 -11.01 0.47 -9.41
CA SER A 36 -12.29 -0.10 -9.85
C SER A 36 -12.43 -1.51 -9.29
N ALA A 37 -13.57 -1.79 -8.63
CA ALA A 37 -13.87 -3.10 -8.09
C ALA A 37 -13.88 -4.21 -9.16
N SER A 38 -14.27 -3.88 -10.41
CA SER A 38 -14.25 -4.82 -11.54
C SER A 38 -12.83 -5.23 -11.96
N LYS A 39 -11.81 -4.45 -11.59
CA LYS A 39 -10.38 -4.75 -11.86
C LYS A 39 -9.60 -4.97 -10.56
N ARG A 40 -10.29 -5.40 -9.49
CA ARG A 40 -9.71 -5.53 -8.14
C ARG A 40 -8.38 -6.28 -8.13
N ASN A 41 -8.31 -7.44 -8.79
CA ASN A 41 -7.09 -8.26 -8.80
C ASN A 41 -5.90 -7.48 -9.37
N THR A 42 -6.08 -6.82 -10.51
CA THR A 42 -5.02 -5.99 -11.12
C THR A 42 -4.55 -4.87 -10.19
N PHE A 43 -5.47 -4.23 -9.46
CA PHE A 43 -5.10 -3.20 -8.49
C PHE A 43 -4.41 -3.76 -7.24
N VAL A 44 -4.75 -4.99 -6.82
CA VAL A 44 -4.06 -5.72 -5.76
C VAL A 44 -2.64 -6.09 -6.20
N ASP A 45 -2.44 -6.59 -7.42
CA ASP A 45 -1.12 -6.90 -7.96
C ASP A 45 -0.24 -5.63 -8.01
N ILE A 46 -0.79 -4.52 -8.50
CA ILE A 46 -0.11 -3.22 -8.50
C ILE A 46 0.25 -2.77 -7.08
N ALA A 47 -0.64 -2.97 -6.11
CA ALA A 47 -0.38 -2.64 -4.71
C ALA A 47 0.79 -3.45 -4.15
N PHE A 48 0.83 -4.78 -4.39
CA PHE A 48 1.95 -5.61 -3.96
C PHE A 48 3.27 -5.16 -4.60
N LEU A 49 3.29 -4.87 -5.90
CA LEU A 49 4.49 -4.35 -6.56
C LEU A 49 4.98 -3.03 -5.92
N PHE A 50 4.08 -2.12 -5.53
CA PHE A 50 4.47 -0.90 -4.81
C PHE A 50 5.00 -1.20 -3.41
N LEU A 51 4.37 -2.13 -2.69
CA LEU A 51 4.78 -2.52 -1.34
C LEU A 51 6.14 -3.22 -1.34
N ASP A 52 6.38 -4.14 -2.26
CA ASP A 52 7.67 -4.83 -2.42
C ASP A 52 8.79 -3.83 -2.74
N GLN A 53 8.50 -2.83 -3.59
CA GLN A 53 9.47 -1.78 -3.88
C GLN A 53 9.73 -0.82 -2.71
N ALA A 54 8.72 -0.56 -1.89
CA ALA A 54 8.84 0.38 -0.78
C ALA A 54 9.45 -0.27 0.47
N LEU A 55 8.95 -1.44 0.85
CA LEU A 55 9.30 -2.14 2.09
C LEU A 55 10.37 -3.22 1.88
N GLY A 56 10.47 -3.76 0.66
CA GLY A 56 11.21 -4.99 0.39
C GLY A 56 10.33 -6.22 0.57
N GLU A 57 10.50 -7.21 -0.32
CA GLU A 57 9.72 -8.46 -0.38
C GLU A 57 9.68 -9.17 0.98
N PHE A 58 10.82 -9.26 1.68
CA PHE A 58 10.90 -9.91 2.99
C PHE A 58 9.98 -9.27 4.05
N ASP A 59 9.93 -7.94 4.12
CA ASP A 59 9.07 -7.21 5.06
C ASP A 59 7.58 -7.39 4.71
N VAL A 60 7.27 -7.41 3.41
CA VAL A 60 5.92 -7.68 2.92
C VAL A 60 5.47 -9.10 3.31
N GLU A 61 6.28 -10.12 3.10
CA GLU A 61 5.92 -11.51 3.42
C GLU A 61 5.80 -11.77 4.93
N THR A 62 6.70 -11.18 5.73
CA THR A 62 6.84 -11.52 7.15
C THR A 62 6.04 -10.60 8.07
N ARG A 63 5.92 -9.31 7.76
CA ARG A 63 5.36 -8.29 8.66
C ARG A 63 4.04 -7.69 8.20
N VAL A 64 3.71 -7.81 6.92
CA VAL A 64 2.40 -7.40 6.40
C VAL A 64 1.40 -8.56 6.51
N GLY A 65 0.23 -8.26 7.06
CA GLY A 65 -0.86 -9.21 7.24
C GLY A 65 -1.80 -9.16 6.04
N ARG A 66 -2.83 -8.31 6.11
CA ARG A 66 -3.77 -8.08 5.02
C ARG A 66 -3.38 -6.84 4.22
N VAL A 67 -3.42 -6.95 2.89
CA VAL A 67 -3.37 -5.81 1.97
C VAL A 67 -4.77 -5.61 1.38
N ASP A 68 -5.30 -4.40 1.52
CA ASP A 68 -6.54 -3.97 0.86
C ASP A 68 -6.25 -2.82 -0.10
N VAL A 69 -7.09 -2.67 -1.12
CA VAL A 69 -6.93 -1.60 -2.12
C VAL A 69 -8.24 -0.87 -2.30
N GLN A 70 -8.18 0.46 -2.24
CA GLN A 70 -9.35 1.32 -2.32
C GLN A 70 -9.05 2.56 -3.16
N ALA A 71 -10.11 3.22 -3.62
CA ALA A 71 -9.98 4.58 -4.13
C ALA A 71 -9.64 5.54 -2.98
N PRO A 72 -8.86 6.60 -3.21
CA PRO A 72 -8.63 7.63 -2.20
C PRO A 72 -9.95 8.33 -1.86
N ILE A 73 -10.23 8.52 -0.57
CA ILE A 73 -11.34 9.34 -0.06
C ILE A 73 -10.77 10.45 0.85
N ALA A 74 -11.49 11.56 0.98
CA ALA A 74 -11.04 12.72 1.78
C ALA A 74 -10.76 12.38 3.25
N ALA A 75 -11.40 11.33 3.79
CA ALA A 75 -11.22 10.87 5.17
C ALA A 75 -9.89 10.13 5.43
N ASN A 76 -9.09 9.84 4.41
CA ASN A 76 -7.82 9.10 4.56
C ASN A 76 -6.67 10.00 5.09
N SER A 77 -6.96 10.89 6.04
CA SER A 77 -6.00 11.90 6.52
C SER A 77 -4.77 11.28 7.22
N ASP A 78 -4.91 10.07 7.77
CA ASP A 78 -3.81 9.34 8.41
C ASP A 78 -3.01 8.44 7.43
N ALA A 79 -3.34 8.46 6.14
CA ALA A 79 -2.56 7.73 5.13
C ALA A 79 -1.27 8.48 4.82
N VAL A 80 -0.17 7.74 4.74
CA VAL A 80 1.15 8.28 4.37
C VAL A 80 1.38 8.15 2.87
N PRO A 81 2.08 9.10 2.21
CA PRO A 81 2.45 8.93 0.82
C PRO A 81 3.44 7.75 0.68
N LEU A 82 3.42 7.08 -0.48
CA LEU A 82 4.19 5.85 -0.68
C LEU A 82 5.70 6.02 -0.43
N ASN A 83 6.28 7.19 -0.69
CA ASN A 83 7.70 7.48 -0.44
C ASN A 83 8.04 7.62 1.06
N GLU A 84 7.06 7.89 1.92
CA GLU A 84 7.24 7.94 3.37
C GLU A 84 6.84 6.63 4.06
N LEU A 85 6.24 5.69 3.31
CA LEU A 85 5.83 4.38 3.82
C LEU A 85 6.95 3.63 4.55
N PRO A 86 8.21 3.54 4.07
CA PRO A 86 9.23 2.74 4.74
C PRO A 86 9.47 3.24 6.17
N LYS A 87 9.68 4.55 6.31
CA LYS A 87 9.87 5.20 7.62
C LYS A 87 8.65 5.06 8.53
N ALA A 88 7.45 5.20 7.99
CA ALA A 88 6.21 5.04 8.77
C ALA A 88 6.00 3.59 9.22
N PHE A 89 6.35 2.63 8.37
CA PHE A 89 6.28 1.20 8.65
C PHE A 89 7.30 0.76 9.70
N ASP A 90 8.56 1.19 9.58
CA ASP A 90 9.59 0.98 10.60
C ASP A 90 9.16 1.53 11.96
N ALA A 91 8.66 2.77 11.99
CA ALA A 91 8.18 3.40 13.21
C ALA A 91 6.96 2.67 13.81
N PHE A 92 6.13 2.07 12.96
CA PHE A 92 5.00 1.26 13.39
C PHE A 92 5.45 -0.06 14.00
N VAL A 93 6.37 -0.77 13.34
CA VAL A 93 6.91 -2.07 13.80
C VAL A 93 7.75 -1.92 15.06
N ALA A 94 8.54 -0.85 15.18
CA ALA A 94 9.40 -0.60 16.35
C ALA A 94 8.62 -0.21 17.63
N LYS A 95 7.36 0.21 17.51
CA LYS A 95 6.49 0.55 18.65
C LYS A 95 5.71 -0.67 19.21
N ARG A 96 5.89 -1.85 18.63
CA ARG A 96 5.24 -3.08 19.06
C ARG A 96 6.15 -3.93 19.94
#